data_AF-A0A945EGB3-F1
#
_entry.id   AF-A0A945EGB3-F1
#
_cell.length_a   1.000
_cell.length_b   1.000
_cell.length_c   1.000
_cell.angle_alpha   90.00
_cell.angle_beta   90.00
_cell.angle_gamma   90.00
#
_symmetry.space_group_name_H-M   'P 1'
#
loop_
_entity.id
_entity.type
_entity.pdbx_description
1 polymer ?
#
loop_
_entity_poly.entity_id
_entity_poly.type
_entity_poly.pdbx_seq_one_letter_code
_entity_poly.pdbx_strand_id
1 'polypeptide(L)' 'MKKNRGVVLITGGLGYLGGRIVKHLLSLGFRVRIASSRSPPSVPSELSECEVFSYNLAEENTLSKVCKDV' A
#
# COMPACT_ATOMS: atom_id res chain seq x y z
N MET A 1 1.93 -17.81 17.68
CA MET A 1 1.90 -16.33 17.84
C MET A 1 2.19 -15.68 16.49
N LYS A 2 1.28 -14.87 15.93
CA LYS A 2 1.60 -14.05 14.74
C LYS A 2 2.63 -13.01 15.17
N LYS A 3 3.89 -13.18 14.75
CA LYS A 3 4.95 -12.18 14.92
C LYS A 3 4.44 -10.90 14.26
N ASN A 4 4.37 -9.78 14.97
CA ASN A 4 3.88 -8.52 14.40
C ASN A 4 4.88 -8.06 13.33
N ARG A 5 4.66 -8.48 12.09
CA ARG A 5 5.49 -8.10 10.95
C ARG A 5 5.11 -6.66 10.62
N GLY A 6 6.11 -5.77 10.54
CA GLY A 6 5.91 -4.32 10.45
C GLY A 6 4.97 -3.86 9.33
N VAL A 7 4.74 -2.55 9.24
CA VAL A 7 3.92 -2.00 8.17
C VAL A 7 4.77 -1.95 6.89
N VAL A 8 4.18 -2.30 5.75
CA VAL A 8 4.83 -2.18 4.44
C VAL A 8 4.00 -1.23 3.58
N LEU A 9 4.64 -0.16 3.08
CA LEU A 9 4.05 0.72 2.08
C LEU A 9 4.41 0.23 0.68
N ILE A 10 3.40 0.02 -0.17
CA ILE A 10 3.59 -0.37 -1.57
C ILE A 10 3.09 0.75 -2.49
N THR A 11 3.99 1.36 -3.24
CA THR A 11 3.64 2.20 -4.38
C THR A 11 3.22 1.31 -5.57
N GLY A 12 2.21 1.75 -6.32
CA GLY A 12 1.70 0.94 -7.45
C GLY A 12 1.03 -0.38 -7.02
N GLY A 13 0.64 -0.50 -5.74
CA GLY A 13 0.00 -1.71 -5.18
C GLY A 13 -1.35 -2.07 -5.82
N LEU A 14 -1.97 -1.14 -6.55
CA LEU A 14 -3.18 -1.36 -7.35
C LEU A 14 -2.87 -1.79 -8.80
N GLY A 15 -1.60 -2.06 -9.13
CA GLY A 15 -1.18 -2.56 -10.44
C GLY A 15 -1.16 -4.10 -10.49
N TYR A 16 -0.87 -4.66 -11.67
CA TYR A 16 -0.85 -6.12 -11.87
C TYR A 16 0.14 -6.83 -10.93
N LEU A 17 1.41 -6.38 -10.90
CA LEU A 17 2.41 -6.97 -10.01
C LEU A 17 2.21 -6.53 -8.56
N GLY A 18 1.99 -5.23 -8.35
CA GLY A 18 1.79 -4.66 -7.01
C GLY A 18 0.70 -5.36 -6.22
N GLY A 19 -0.46 -5.63 -6.83
CA GLY A 19 -1.57 -6.29 -6.14
C GLY A 19 -1.25 -7.73 -5.73
N ARG A 20 -0.43 -8.45 -6.52
CA ARG A 20 0.03 -9.80 -6.16
C ARG A 20 1.02 -9.78 -5.00
N ILE A 21 1.90 -8.78 -4.97
CA ILE A 21 2.84 -8.57 -3.87
C ILE A 21 2.06 -8.21 -2.59
N VAL A 22 1.08 -7.31 -2.67
CA VAL A 22 0.19 -6.97 -1.54
C VAL A 22 -0.48 -8.24 -1.00
N LYS A 23 -1.14 -9.03 -1.86
CA LYS A 23 -1.80 -10.29 -1.46
C LYS A 23 -0.81 -11.25 -0.78
N HIS A 24 0.39 -11.38 -1.33
CA HIS A 24 1.43 -12.22 -0.75
C HIS A 24 1.86 -11.75 0.65
N LEU A 25 2.12 -10.45 0.83
CA LEU A 25 2.52 -9.88 2.12
C LEU A 25 1.41 -9.99 3.18
N LEU A 26 0.15 -9.77 2.79
CA LEU A 26 -1.01 -9.99 3.67
C LEU A 26 -1.08 -11.46 4.13
N SER A 27 -0.86 -12.42 3.21
CA SER A 27 -0.84 -13.85 3.54
C SER A 27 0.28 -14.23 4.52
N LEU A 28 1.38 -13.46 4.50
CA LEU A 28 2.52 -13.60 5.40
C LEU A 28 2.32 -12.88 6.75
N GLY A 29 1.20 -12.17 6.93
CA GLY A 29 0.84 -11.49 8.18
C GLY A 29 1.44 -10.09 8.34
N PHE A 30 1.88 -9.44 7.25
CA PHE A 30 2.24 -8.03 7.27
C PHE A 30 1.00 -7.14 7.22
N ARG A 31 1.10 -5.93 7.78
CA ARG A 31 0.13 -4.86 7.52
C ARG A 31 0.59 -4.11 6.27
N VAL A 32 -0.27 -3.97 5.27
CA VAL A 32 0.10 -3.36 4.00
C VAL A 32 -0.71 -2.09 3.77
N ARG A 33 -0.02 -0.99 3.48
CA ARG A 33 -0.59 0.28 3.00
C ARG A 33 -0.26 0.42 1.52
N ILE A 34 -1.16 0.99 0.73
CA ILE A 34 -0.97 1.18 -0.71
C ILE A 34 -0.91 2.67 -1.02
N ALA A 35 0.14 3.11 -1.69
CA ALA A 35 0.26 4.45 -2.24
C ALA A 35 -0.03 4.42 -3.75
N SER A 36 -1.03 5.18 -4.20
CA SER A 36 -1.44 5.30 -5.59
C SER A 36 -1.17 6.71 -6.12
N SER A 37 -0.49 6.80 -7.25
CA SER A 37 -0.39 8.06 -8.01
C SER A 37 -1.67 8.38 -8.79
N ARG A 38 -2.57 7.40 -8.94
CA ARG A 38 -3.87 7.55 -9.59
C ARG A 38 -4.90 8.08 -8.59
N SER A 39 -5.59 9.16 -8.95
CA SER A 39 -6.69 9.76 -8.19
C SER A 39 -7.91 9.99 -9.10
N PRO A 40 -9.08 9.40 -8.81
CA PRO A 40 -9.33 8.47 -7.71
C PRO A 40 -8.71 7.08 -7.94
N PRO A 41 -8.26 6.38 -6.90
CA PRO A 41 -7.79 5.01 -7.02
C PRO A 41 -8.95 4.03 -7.26
N SER A 42 -8.80 3.14 -8.24
CA SER A 42 -9.68 1.97 -8.39
C SER A 42 -9.13 0.82 -7.56
N VAL A 43 -9.83 0.46 -6.48
CA VAL A 43 -9.40 -0.56 -5.52
C VAL A 43 -10.13 -1.87 -5.80
N PRO A 44 -9.41 -2.95 -6.20
CA PRO A 44 -10.00 -4.29 -6.31
C PRO A 44 -10.57 -4.77 -4.98
N SER A 45 -11.64 -5.56 -5.02
CA SER A 45 -12.32 -6.05 -3.81
C SER A 45 -11.39 -6.83 -2.89
N GLU A 46 -10.40 -7.54 -3.43
CA GLU A 46 -9.46 -8.33 -2.64
C GLU A 46 -8.40 -7.48 -1.92
N LEU A 47 -8.33 -6.18 -2.22
CA LEU A 47 -7.46 -5.21 -1.56
C LEU A 47 -8.26 -4.20 -0.72
N SER A 48 -9.56 -4.44 -0.52
CA SER A 48 -10.45 -3.53 0.22
C SER A 48 -10.08 -3.34 1.70
N GLU A 49 -9.35 -4.30 2.28
CA GLU A 49 -8.85 -4.20 3.66
C GLU A 49 -7.57 -3.35 3.80
N CYS A 50 -6.94 -2.94 2.68
CA CYS A 50 -5.75 -2.11 2.70
C CYS A 50 -6.10 -0.63 2.81
N GLU A 51 -5.38 0.12 3.65
CA GLU A 51 -5.39 1.58 3.61
C GLU A 51 -4.77 2.05 2.29
N VAL A 52 -5.51 2.86 1.51
CA VAL A 52 -5.05 3.41 0.24
C VAL A 52 -4.89 4.92 0.34
N PHE A 53 -3.69 5.40 0.02
CA PHE A 53 -3.34 6.81 0.03
C PHE A 53 -3.06 7.28 -1.40
N SER A 54 -3.54 8.47 -1.75
CA SER A 54 -3.10 9.17 -2.95
C SER A 54 -1.79 9.91 -2.68
N TYR A 55 -0.85 9.89 -3.62
CA TYR A 55 0.41 10.63 -3.52
C TYR A 55 0.91 11.10 -4.89
N ASN A 56 1.79 12.10 -4.90
CA ASN A 56 2.53 12.50 -6.08
C ASN A 56 4.02 12.24 -5.85
N LEU A 57 4.63 11.34 -6.62
CA LEU A 57 6.04 11.00 -6.46
C LEU A 57 6.98 12.20 -6.70
N ALA A 58 6.55 13.16 -7.51
CA ALA A 58 7.31 14.38 -7.78
C ALA A 58 7.17 15.45 -6.68
N GLU A 59 6.32 15.23 -5.67
CA GLU A 59 6.08 16.18 -4.59
C GLU A 59 6.47 15.56 -3.24
N GLU A 60 7.65 15.97 -2.73
CA GLU A 60 8.26 15.47 -1.49
C GLU A 60 7.29 15.49 -0.29
N ASN A 61 6.49 16.56 -0.16
CA ASN A 61 5.52 16.69 0.92
C ASN A 61 4.48 15.56 0.93
N THR A 62 4.02 15.11 -0.24
CA THR A 62 3.05 14.01 -0.32
C THR A 62 3.71 12.66 -0.07
N LEU A 63 4.95 12.49 -0.52
CA LEU A 63 5.74 11.28 -0.29
C LEU A 63 6.07 11.10 1.20
N SER A 64 6.55 12.15 1.86
CA SER A 64 6.86 12.15 3.29
C SER A 64 5.64 11.80 4.14
N LYS A 65 4.45 12.31 3.77
CA LYS A 65 3.19 11.97 4.44
C LYS A 65 2.83 10.50 4.36
N VAL A 66 2.97 9.85 3.20
CA VAL A 66 2.59 8.43 3.03
C VAL A 66 3.61 7.46 3.64
N CYS A 67 4.87 7.89 3.77
CA CYS A 67 5.93 7.10 4.41
C CYS A 67 5.90 7.17 5.95
N LYS A 68 5.07 8.04 6.54
CA LYS A 68 5.01 8.20 7.99
C LYS A 68 4.45 6.95 8.68
N ASP A 69 5.08 6.53 9.78
CA ASP A 69 4.66 5.40 10.61
C ASP A 69 4.59 4.05 9.85
N VAL A 70 5.51 3.87 8.89
CA VAL A 70 5.77 2.63 8.14
C VAL A 70 7.11 2.05 8.62
#